data_AF-A0A4Y2LPL6-F1
#
_entry.id   AF-A0A4Y2LPL6-F1
#
_cell.length_a   1.000
_cell.length_b   1.000
_cell.length_c   1.000
_cell.angle_alpha   90.00
_cell.angle_beta   90.00
_cell.angle_gamma   90.00
#
_symmetry.space_group_name_H-M   'P 1'
#
loop_
_entity.id
_entity.type
_entity.pdbx_description
1 polymer ?
#
loop_
_entity_poly.entity_id
_entity_poly.type
_entity_poly.pdbx_seq_one_letter_code
_entity_poly.pdbx_strand_id
1 'polypeptide(L)'
;MARSLTVFFLFFPDRWYWYQQAKNQLMKNLEDDRNYNVAKNIILFIGDGMGMTTVTTARILRGQKKGQTGEENELAFDKFEYVALAKTYNTDSQVGDSGACATALLCGVKGRFETVGLDDSGVYEKCESSFQSRIPCLADWAQAEGELPNPLKMAYLRIRESLLKLHALNHTLRGFILLSTSSTRTAFPMESGL
;
A
#
# COMPACT_ATOMS: atom_id res chain seq x y z
N MET A 1 -57.05 -4.26 1.08
CA MET A 1 -55.68 -4.35 0.52
C MET A 1 -54.73 -4.75 1.64
N ALA A 2 -54.36 -6.02 1.72
CA ALA A 2 -53.40 -6.50 2.70
C ALA A 2 -51.99 -6.07 2.29
N ARG A 3 -51.33 -5.23 3.09
CA ARG A 3 -49.92 -4.90 2.90
C ARG A 3 -49.11 -6.12 3.30
N SER A 4 -48.43 -6.74 2.33
CA SER A 4 -47.45 -7.80 2.54
C SER A 4 -46.38 -7.29 3.52
N LEU A 5 -46.37 -7.83 4.73
CA LEU A 5 -45.27 -7.67 5.68
C LEU A 5 -44.07 -8.45 5.13
N THR A 6 -43.19 -7.77 4.40
CA THR A 6 -41.84 -8.28 4.14
C THR A 6 -41.11 -8.29 5.47
N VAL A 7 -41.12 -9.45 6.14
CA VAL A 7 -40.26 -9.70 7.30
C VAL A 7 -38.82 -9.68 6.78
N PHE A 8 -38.10 -8.58 7.04
CA PHE A 8 -36.65 -8.57 6.93
C PHE A 8 -36.14 -9.60 7.93
N PHE A 9 -35.71 -10.76 7.44
CA PHE A 9 -34.91 -11.69 8.23
C PHE A 9 -33.58 -11.00 8.55
N LEU A 10 -33.52 -10.35 9.71
CA LEU A 10 -32.25 -9.93 10.29
C LEU A 10 -31.52 -11.22 10.67
N PHE A 11 -30.52 -11.59 9.87
CA PHE A 11 -29.61 -12.68 10.21
C PHE A 11 -28.80 -12.23 11.42
N PHE A 12 -29.18 -12.68 12.61
CA PHE A 12 -28.40 -12.47 13.82
C PHE A 12 -27.36 -13.61 13.91
N PRO A 13 -26.05 -13.32 13.80
CA PRO A 13 -25.04 -14.35 13.95
C PRO A 13 -25.12 -14.94 15.35
N ASP A 14 -25.30 -16.25 15.42
CA ASP A 14 -25.27 -17.01 16.67
C ASP A 14 -23.81 -17.34 17.05
N ARG A 15 -23.62 -17.97 18.21
CA ARG A 15 -22.27 -18.39 18.65
C ARG A 15 -21.58 -19.34 17.67
N TRP A 16 -22.34 -20.13 16.91
CA TRP A 16 -21.79 -21.13 16.00
C TRP A 16 -21.17 -20.49 14.78
N TYR A 17 -21.79 -19.42 14.25
CA TYR A 17 -21.22 -18.59 13.18
C TYR A 17 -19.77 -18.19 13.48
N TRP A 18 -19.52 -17.61 14.66
CA TRP A 18 -18.19 -17.15 15.06
C TRP A 18 -17.18 -18.29 15.24
N TYR A 19 -17.62 -19.43 15.81
CA TYR A 19 -16.76 -20.60 15.94
C TYR A 19 -16.36 -21.20 14.59
N GLN A 20 -17.27 -21.23 13.62
CA GLN A 20 -16.97 -21.69 12.27
C GLN A 20 -16.00 -20.75 11.56
N GLN A 21 -16.20 -19.43 11.68
CA GLN A 21 -15.28 -18.45 11.10
C GLN A 21 -13.86 -18.60 11.67
N ALA A 22 -13.72 -18.70 13.00
CA ALA A 22 -12.43 -18.90 13.66
C ALA A 22 -11.77 -20.23 13.27
N LYS A 23 -12.56 -21.32 13.19
CA LYS A 23 -12.06 -22.63 12.75
C LYS A 23 -11.53 -22.56 11.32
N ASN A 24 -12.27 -21.93 10.41
CA ASN A 24 -11.85 -21.79 9.02
C ASN A 24 -10.55 -20.99 8.89
N GLN A 25 -10.40 -19.90 9.64
CA GLN A 25 -9.16 -19.13 9.65
C GLN A 25 -7.98 -19.91 10.22
N LEU A 26 -8.20 -20.67 11.29
CA LEU A 26 -7.15 -21.53 11.87
C LEU A 26 -6.69 -22.60 10.88
N MET A 27 -7.62 -23.28 10.21
CA MET A 27 -7.27 -24.28 9.20
C MET A 27 -6.46 -23.66 8.06
N LYS A 28 -6.84 -22.46 7.60
CA LYS A 28 -6.08 -21.71 6.59
C LYS A 28 -4.65 -21.38 7.07
N ASN A 29 -4.48 -20.93 8.30
CA ASN A 29 -3.16 -20.57 8.84
C ASN A 29 -2.24 -21.79 9.08
N LEU A 30 -2.80 -23.00 9.19
CA LEU A 30 -2.04 -24.25 9.36
C LEU A 30 -1.51 -24.80 8.04
N GLU A 31 -2.08 -24.39 6.91
CA GLU A 31 -1.56 -24.70 5.58
C GLU A 31 -0.25 -23.92 5.38
N ASP A 32 0.88 -24.61 5.24
CA ASP A 32 2.18 -23.99 4.95
C ASP A 32 2.37 -23.87 3.45
N ASP A 33 2.05 -22.69 2.91
CA ASP A 33 2.16 -22.35 1.48
C ASP A 33 3.31 -21.35 1.19
N ARG A 34 4.26 -21.22 2.13
CA ARG A 34 5.36 -20.27 2.02
C ARG A 34 6.18 -20.48 0.75
N ASN A 35 6.31 -19.43 -0.04
CA ASN A 35 7.13 -19.41 -1.24
C ASN A 35 8.58 -19.01 -0.92
N TYR A 36 9.51 -19.96 -1.05
CA TYR A 36 10.96 -19.74 -0.86
C TYR A 36 11.71 -19.37 -2.14
N ASN A 37 11.02 -19.27 -3.28
CA ASN A 37 11.65 -18.91 -4.55
C ASN A 37 12.01 -17.42 -4.59
N VAL A 38 13.04 -17.07 -5.35
CA VAL A 38 13.40 -15.68 -5.61
C VAL A 38 12.31 -15.00 -6.44
N ALA A 39 11.81 -13.86 -5.96
CA ALA A 39 10.79 -13.09 -6.65
C ALA A 39 11.35 -12.47 -7.94
N LYS A 40 10.66 -12.69 -9.07
CA LYS A 40 11.02 -12.07 -10.37
C LYS A 40 10.49 -10.65 -10.53
N ASN A 41 9.38 -10.34 -9.86
CA ASN A 41 8.71 -9.06 -9.96
C ASN A 41 8.40 -8.56 -8.55
N ILE A 42 8.54 -7.25 -8.35
CA ILE A 42 8.18 -6.59 -7.11
C ILE A 42 7.12 -5.54 -7.45
N ILE A 43 6.02 -5.56 -6.69
CA ILE A 43 4.94 -4.57 -6.79
C ILE A 43 4.77 -3.96 -5.41
N LEU A 44 4.92 -2.64 -5.34
CA LEU A 44 4.72 -1.88 -4.11
C LEU A 44 3.53 -0.93 -4.28
N PHE A 45 2.48 -1.17 -3.49
CA PHE A 45 1.32 -0.29 -3.38
C PHE A 45 1.53 0.68 -2.21
N ILE A 46 1.53 1.98 -2.49
CA ILE A 46 1.68 3.02 -1.46
C ILE A 46 0.37 3.79 -1.34
N GLY A 47 -0.29 3.65 -0.19
CA GLY A 47 -1.39 4.52 0.23
C GLY A 47 -0.85 5.69 1.05
N ASP A 48 -0.66 6.84 0.41
CA ASP A 48 -0.16 8.05 1.06
C ASP A 48 -1.18 8.55 2.09
N GLY A 49 -0.79 8.68 3.36
CA GLY A 49 -1.70 9.01 4.47
C GLY A 49 -2.69 7.90 4.88
N MET A 50 -2.54 6.67 4.36
CA MET A 50 -3.47 5.57 4.62
C MET A 50 -3.14 4.84 5.93
N GLY A 51 -3.50 5.45 7.06
CA GLY A 51 -3.39 4.84 8.40
C GLY A 51 -4.43 3.74 8.65
N MET A 52 -4.33 3.05 9.79
CA MET A 52 -5.26 1.97 10.18
C MET A 52 -6.72 2.45 10.27
N THR A 53 -6.93 3.69 10.72
CA THR A 53 -8.26 4.32 10.77
C THR A 53 -8.82 4.51 9.37
N THR A 54 -8.04 5.07 8.44
CA THR A 54 -8.41 5.25 7.03
C THR A 54 -8.77 3.91 6.37
N VAL A 55 -7.96 2.86 6.60
CA VAL A 55 -8.23 1.50 6.10
C VAL A 55 -9.58 0.98 6.61
N THR A 56 -9.83 1.11 7.90
CA THR A 56 -11.08 0.62 8.52
C THR A 56 -12.29 1.41 8.00
N THR A 57 -12.19 2.73 7.89
CA THR A 57 -13.26 3.57 7.33
C THR A 57 -13.52 3.22 5.86
N ALA A 58 -12.48 3.00 5.05
CA ALA A 58 -12.62 2.60 3.66
C ALA A 58 -13.30 1.23 3.51
N ARG A 59 -12.98 0.28 4.40
CA ARG A 59 -13.60 -1.05 4.46
C ARG A 59 -15.11 -0.96 4.69
N ILE A 60 -15.52 -0.19 5.72
CA ILE A 60 -16.93 0.02 6.07
C ILE A 60 -17.65 0.72 4.93
N LEU A 61 -17.10 1.82 4.42
CA LEU A 61 -17.69 2.59 3.33
C LEU A 61 -17.88 1.72 2.07
N ARG A 62 -16.91 0.87 1.73
CA ARG A 62 -17.02 -0.04 0.57
C ARG A 62 -18.14 -1.06 0.76
N GLY A 63 -18.30 -1.64 1.95
CA GLY A 63 -19.40 -2.58 2.22
C GLY A 63 -20.77 -1.89 2.16
N GLN A 64 -20.90 -0.70 2.75
CA GLN A 64 -22.13 0.10 2.69
C GLN A 64 -22.51 0.50 1.26
N LYS A 65 -21.52 0.86 0.42
CA LYS A 65 -21.74 1.12 -1.00
C LYS A 65 -22.25 -0.09 -1.79
N LYS A 66 -22.02 -1.31 -1.28
CA LYS A 66 -22.56 -2.56 -1.84
C LYS A 66 -23.90 -2.98 -1.21
N GLY A 67 -24.48 -2.16 -0.34
CA GLY A 67 -25.71 -2.47 0.39
C GLY A 67 -25.52 -3.46 1.55
N GLN A 68 -24.29 -3.66 2.02
CA GLN A 68 -23.96 -4.47 3.19
C GLN A 68 -23.89 -3.60 4.46
N THR A 69 -23.74 -4.21 5.64
CA THR A 69 -23.61 -3.48 6.92
C THR A 69 -22.29 -2.70 6.97
N GLY A 70 -21.21 -3.30 6.47
CA GLY A 70 -19.94 -2.62 6.20
C GLY A 70 -18.76 -3.20 6.96
N GLU A 71 -18.93 -3.49 8.24
CA GLU A 71 -17.87 -3.94 9.15
C GLU A 71 -17.26 -5.29 8.74
N GLU A 72 -18.08 -6.17 8.18
CA GLU A 72 -17.73 -7.49 7.67
C GLU A 72 -17.16 -7.49 6.25
N ASN A 73 -17.24 -6.37 5.52
CA ASN A 73 -16.67 -6.30 4.17
C ASN A 73 -15.14 -6.34 4.27
N GLU A 74 -14.47 -6.87 3.25
CA GLU A 74 -13.00 -6.91 3.17
C GLU A 74 -12.50 -6.08 1.97
N LEU A 75 -11.35 -5.44 2.13
CA LEU A 75 -10.57 -4.85 1.04
C LEU A 75 -9.70 -5.91 0.36
N ALA A 76 -9.20 -5.61 -0.83
CA ALA A 76 -8.37 -6.58 -1.59
C ALA A 76 -7.10 -6.99 -0.82
N PHE A 77 -6.48 -6.03 -0.13
CA PHE A 77 -5.26 -6.25 0.66
C PHE A 77 -5.53 -6.80 2.07
N ASP A 78 -6.79 -6.86 2.54
CA ASP A 78 -7.13 -7.56 3.80
C ASP A 78 -6.93 -9.07 3.67
N LYS A 79 -6.88 -9.58 2.43
CA LYS A 79 -6.67 -10.99 2.11
C LYS A 79 -5.20 -11.38 2.04
N PHE A 80 -4.27 -10.43 2.18
CA PHE A 80 -2.85 -10.72 2.21
C PHE A 80 -2.52 -11.49 3.49
N GLU A 81 -1.74 -12.56 3.37
CA GLU A 81 -1.41 -13.45 4.50
C GLU A 81 -0.49 -12.80 5.53
N TYR A 82 0.35 -11.86 5.08
CA TYR A 82 1.37 -11.23 5.91
C TYR A 82 1.02 -9.77 6.19
N VAL A 83 1.05 -9.43 7.47
CA VAL A 83 0.84 -8.07 7.96
C VAL A 83 1.97 -7.71 8.92
N ALA A 84 2.43 -6.47 8.84
CA ALA A 84 3.43 -5.92 9.75
C ALA A 84 3.09 -4.46 10.05
N LEU A 85 3.56 -3.98 11.22
CA LEU A 85 3.50 -2.57 11.58
C LEU A 85 4.85 -1.92 11.29
N ALA A 86 4.81 -0.74 10.67
CA ALA A 86 5.99 0.05 10.36
C ALA A 86 6.07 1.30 11.25
N LYS A 87 7.26 1.62 11.76
CA LYS A 87 7.53 2.86 12.51
C LYS A 87 7.93 3.97 11.54
N THR A 88 7.08 4.97 11.35
CA THR A 88 7.17 5.97 10.28
C THR A 88 7.92 7.27 10.63
N TYR A 89 8.51 7.38 11.83
CA TYR A 89 9.28 8.57 12.21
C TYR A 89 10.44 8.86 11.24
N ASN A 90 10.74 10.12 10.97
CA ASN A 90 11.99 10.56 10.34
C ASN A 90 13.08 10.69 11.40
N THR A 91 14.34 10.80 10.98
CA THR A 91 15.48 10.88 11.93
C THR A 91 15.40 12.11 12.84
N ASP A 92 14.82 13.21 12.38
CA ASP A 92 14.64 14.47 13.12
C ASP A 92 13.18 14.87 13.38
N SER A 93 12.20 14.01 13.03
CA SER A 93 10.78 14.25 13.30
C SER A 93 10.04 12.97 13.70
N GLN A 94 9.21 13.06 14.74
CA GLN A 94 8.36 11.94 15.16
C GLN A 94 7.22 11.66 14.17
N VAL A 95 6.70 12.72 13.54
CA VAL A 95 5.67 12.61 12.51
C VAL A 95 6.36 12.57 11.16
N GLY A 96 6.25 11.41 10.49
CA GLY A 96 6.86 11.17 9.20
C GLY A 96 6.27 12.02 8.07
N ASP A 97 7.12 12.58 7.20
CA ASP A 97 6.69 13.15 5.92
C ASP A 97 6.73 12.10 4.78
N SER A 98 6.00 12.35 3.69
CA SER A 98 5.93 11.42 2.55
C SER A 98 7.28 11.22 1.86
N GLY A 99 8.16 12.23 1.83
CA GLY A 99 9.45 12.19 1.16
C GLY A 99 10.46 11.28 1.84
N ALA A 100 10.74 11.52 3.12
CA ALA A 100 11.69 10.68 3.83
C ALA A 100 11.10 9.31 4.24
N CYS A 101 9.77 9.18 4.34
CA CYS A 101 9.13 7.85 4.39
C CYS A 101 9.32 7.07 3.08
N ALA A 102 9.19 7.71 1.92
CA ALA A 102 9.47 7.06 0.63
C ALA A 102 10.95 6.64 0.55
N THR A 103 11.86 7.45 1.06
CA THR A 103 13.29 7.13 1.15
C THR A 103 13.53 5.90 2.01
N ALA A 104 12.89 5.81 3.17
CA ALA A 104 12.97 4.63 4.03
C ALA A 104 12.42 3.36 3.35
N LEU A 105 11.28 3.47 2.67
CA LEU A 105 10.62 2.33 1.99
C LEU A 105 11.37 1.85 0.75
N LEU A 106 11.93 2.77 -0.05
CA LEU A 106 12.51 2.46 -1.35
C LEU A 106 14.02 2.29 -1.30
N CYS A 107 14.71 2.97 -0.39
CA CYS A 107 16.17 3.00 -0.32
C CYS A 107 16.69 2.28 0.95
N GLY A 108 15.81 1.91 1.88
CA GLY A 108 16.17 1.18 3.10
C GLY A 108 16.87 2.02 4.17
N VAL A 109 16.92 3.34 4.01
CA VAL A 109 17.58 4.28 4.94
C VAL A 109 16.60 5.38 5.33
N LYS A 110 16.52 5.69 6.62
CA LYS A 110 15.72 6.84 7.08
C LYS A 110 16.47 8.15 6.81
N GLY A 111 15.76 9.11 6.26
CA GLY A 111 16.23 10.48 6.07
C GLY A 111 15.55 11.47 7.02
N ARG A 112 15.97 12.73 6.89
CA ARG A 112 15.41 13.88 7.60
C ARG A 112 14.10 14.35 6.97
N PHE A 113 13.27 15.00 7.78
CA PHE A 113 12.00 15.56 7.34
C PHE A 113 12.17 16.42 6.07
N GLU A 114 11.25 16.28 5.12
CA GLU A 114 11.23 16.99 3.82
C GLU A 114 12.42 16.70 2.88
N THR A 115 13.16 15.61 3.10
CA THR A 115 14.20 15.13 2.18
C THR A 115 13.75 13.90 1.39
N VAL A 116 14.34 13.67 0.21
CA VAL A 116 14.02 12.52 -0.66
C VAL A 116 15.30 11.94 -1.26
N GLY A 117 15.49 10.63 -1.10
CA GLY A 117 16.65 9.92 -1.65
C GLY A 117 17.98 10.32 -1.01
N LEU A 118 17.92 10.92 0.18
CA LEU A 118 19.07 11.34 0.98
C LEU A 118 19.07 10.63 2.33
N ASP A 119 20.25 10.34 2.87
CA ASP A 119 20.41 9.89 4.25
C ASP A 119 20.28 11.04 5.27
N ASP A 120 20.56 10.76 6.54
CA ASP A 120 20.43 11.73 7.65
C ASP A 120 21.39 12.95 7.54
N SER A 121 22.43 12.88 6.70
CA SER A 121 23.32 14.01 6.47
C SER A 121 22.73 15.04 5.48
N GLY A 122 21.71 14.66 4.72
CA GLY A 122 20.97 15.55 3.83
C GLY A 122 20.08 16.50 4.63
N VAL A 123 20.28 17.81 4.45
CA VAL A 123 19.54 18.84 5.18
C VAL A 123 18.57 19.54 4.24
N TYR A 124 17.31 19.65 4.66
CA TYR A 124 16.28 20.40 3.95
C TYR A 124 16.75 21.83 3.62
N GLU A 125 16.40 22.30 2.42
CA GLU A 125 16.81 23.60 1.85
C GLU A 125 18.33 23.85 1.71
N LYS A 126 19.19 22.84 1.91
CA LYS A 126 20.65 22.96 1.69
C LYS A 126 21.11 22.06 0.56
N CYS A 127 21.09 22.59 -0.67
CA CYS A 127 21.49 21.86 -1.89
C CYS A 127 22.88 21.21 -1.76
N GLU A 128 23.85 21.90 -1.14
CA GLU A 128 25.21 21.38 -0.97
C GLU A 128 25.28 20.07 -0.16
N SER A 129 24.36 19.88 0.79
CA SER A 129 24.30 18.64 1.57
C SER A 129 23.91 17.42 0.74
N SER A 130 23.25 17.62 -0.41
CA SER A 130 22.79 16.53 -1.28
C SER A 130 23.94 15.80 -2.01
N PHE A 131 25.10 16.43 -2.16
CA PHE A 131 26.22 15.85 -2.90
C PHE A 131 26.83 14.64 -2.19
N GLN A 132 26.79 14.59 -0.86
CA GLN A 132 27.36 13.50 -0.06
C GLN A 132 26.30 12.57 0.54
N SER A 133 25.06 13.03 0.67
CA SER A 133 23.96 12.29 1.33
C SER A 133 23.14 11.42 0.39
N ARG A 134 23.37 11.49 -0.94
CA ARG A 134 22.58 10.72 -1.91
C ARG A 134 22.80 9.22 -1.75
N ILE A 135 21.71 8.47 -1.68
CA ILE A 135 21.71 7.01 -1.56
C ILE A 135 21.02 6.36 -2.77
N PRO A 136 21.47 5.15 -3.19
CA PRO A 136 20.77 4.39 -4.21
C PRO A 136 19.49 3.79 -3.64
N CYS A 137 18.46 3.71 -4.46
CA CYS A 137 17.16 3.15 -4.10
C CYS A 137 16.84 1.91 -4.95
N LEU A 138 15.77 1.21 -4.59
CA LEU A 138 15.33 -0.03 -5.26
C LEU A 138 15.19 0.12 -6.78
N ALA A 139 14.78 1.29 -7.26
CA ALA A 139 14.70 1.59 -8.69
C ALA A 139 16.09 1.63 -9.36
N ASP A 140 17.09 2.20 -8.69
CA ASP A 140 18.47 2.25 -9.20
C ASP A 140 19.05 0.84 -9.27
N TRP A 141 18.80 0.01 -8.26
CA TRP A 141 19.20 -1.39 -8.26
C TRP A 141 18.51 -2.19 -9.37
N ALA A 142 17.21 -2.00 -9.56
CA ALA A 142 16.47 -2.68 -10.63
C ALA A 142 16.94 -2.26 -12.03
N GLN A 143 17.35 -0.99 -12.21
CA GLN A 143 17.92 -0.51 -13.47
C GLN A 143 19.32 -1.06 -13.71
N ALA A 144 20.18 -1.11 -12.69
CA ALA A 144 21.51 -1.70 -12.79
C ALA A 144 21.45 -3.21 -13.15
N GLU A 145 20.45 -3.93 -12.63
CA GLU A 145 20.18 -5.33 -12.97
C GLU A 145 19.53 -5.51 -14.36
N GLY A 146 19.00 -4.42 -14.94
CA GLY A 146 18.43 -4.35 -16.30
C GLY A 146 19.38 -4.78 -17.42
N GLU A 147 20.68 -4.79 -17.14
CA GLU A 147 21.74 -5.21 -18.06
C GLU A 147 21.98 -6.73 -18.06
N LEU A 148 21.32 -7.49 -17.18
CA LEU A 148 21.44 -8.94 -17.06
C LEU A 148 20.34 -9.69 -17.85
N PRO A 149 20.57 -10.96 -18.25
CA PRO A 149 19.64 -11.72 -19.09
C PRO A 149 18.24 -11.99 -18.49
N ASN A 150 18.02 -11.77 -17.19
CA ASN A 150 16.72 -11.91 -16.53
C ASN A 150 16.49 -10.77 -15.51
N PRO A 151 16.18 -9.55 -15.96
CA PRO A 151 16.15 -8.39 -15.08
C PRO A 151 14.92 -8.38 -14.17
N LEU A 152 15.10 -7.91 -12.93
CA LEU A 152 14.03 -7.64 -11.98
C LEU A 152 13.12 -6.53 -12.52
N LYS A 153 11.83 -6.80 -12.64
CA LYS A 153 10.84 -5.80 -13.05
C LYS A 153 10.15 -5.20 -11.83
N MET A 154 10.24 -3.88 -11.70
CA MET A 154 9.55 -3.11 -10.68
C MET A 154 8.37 -2.36 -11.30
N ALA A 155 7.19 -2.50 -10.72
CA ALA A 155 6.02 -1.69 -11.06
C ALA A 155 5.56 -0.89 -9.84
N TYR A 156 5.34 0.41 -10.06
CA TYR A 156 4.81 1.32 -9.03
C TYR A 156 3.41 1.78 -9.41
N LEU A 157 2.45 1.58 -8.49
CA LEU A 157 1.10 2.11 -8.63
C LEU A 157 0.80 3.04 -7.45
N ARG A 158 0.69 4.34 -7.74
CA ARG A 158 0.18 5.34 -6.79
C ARG A 158 -1.35 5.30 -6.80
N ILE A 159 -1.95 4.81 -5.72
CA ILE A 159 -3.40 4.93 -5.51
C ILE A 159 -3.64 6.32 -4.91
N ARG A 160 -4.06 7.28 -5.74
CA ARG A 160 -4.59 8.55 -5.20
C ARG A 160 -6.02 8.32 -4.75
N GLU A 161 -6.36 8.75 -3.54
CA GLU A 161 -7.73 9.12 -3.24
C GLU A 161 -8.18 10.22 -4.21
N SER A 162 -9.37 10.06 -4.76
CA SER A 162 -10.07 11.07 -5.55
C SER A 162 -10.20 12.38 -4.76
N LEU A 163 -9.85 13.51 -5.39
CA LEU A 163 -9.91 14.92 -4.92
C LEU A 163 -8.76 15.44 -4.05
N LEU A 164 -7.60 15.73 -4.66
CA LEU A 164 -6.94 17.05 -4.50
C LEU A 164 -5.92 17.27 -5.62
N LYS A 165 -6.24 18.17 -6.54
CA LYS A 165 -5.26 18.76 -7.45
C LYS A 165 -4.36 19.66 -6.62
N LEU A 166 -3.15 19.21 -6.31
CA LEU A 166 -2.05 20.14 -6.04
C LEU A 166 -0.87 19.82 -6.94
N HIS A 167 -0.84 20.63 -8.00
CA HIS A 167 0.38 21.10 -8.64
C HIS A 167 1.36 21.55 -7.58
N ALA A 168 2.55 21.76 -8.06
CA ALA A 168 3.67 21.24 -7.41
C ALA A 168 4.77 22.21 -7.98
N LEU A 169 5.67 22.76 -7.15
CA LEU A 169 7.14 23.02 -7.27
C LEU A 169 7.47 23.76 -6.00
N ASN A 170 7.84 23.04 -4.93
CA ASN A 170 7.18 23.14 -3.62
C ASN A 170 5.91 22.27 -3.67
N HIS A 171 5.96 21.05 -3.14
CA HIS A 171 5.08 19.93 -3.56
C HIS A 171 5.14 19.50 -5.07
N THR A 172 5.89 20.15 -6.00
CA THR A 172 6.49 19.49 -7.21
C THR A 172 7.96 19.41 -6.94
N LEU A 173 8.57 18.27 -7.10
CA LEU A 173 8.57 17.47 -8.30
C LEU A 173 7.47 16.40 -8.25
N ARG A 174 6.35 16.64 -8.95
CA ARG A 174 5.42 15.58 -9.35
C ARG A 174 6.17 14.80 -10.41
N GLY A 175 6.75 13.67 -10.02
CA GLY A 175 7.41 12.82 -10.98
C GLY A 175 8.25 11.77 -10.30
N PHE A 176 7.60 10.73 -9.76
CA PHE A 176 8.19 9.41 -9.82
C PHE A 176 7.14 8.48 -10.42
N ILE A 177 7.17 8.42 -11.75
CA ILE A 177 6.50 7.41 -12.56
C ILE A 177 7.63 6.55 -13.11
N LEU A 178 7.80 5.36 -12.56
CA LEU A 178 8.49 4.28 -13.27
C LEU A 178 7.41 3.37 -13.83
N LEU A 179 7.00 3.68 -15.07
CA LEU A 179 6.36 2.73 -15.96
C LEU A 179 7.49 1.99 -16.69
N SER A 180 7.69 0.72 -16.37
CA SER A 180 8.30 -0.21 -17.31
C SER A 180 7.24 -1.23 -17.70
N THR A 181 6.60 -0.98 -18.85
CA THR A 181 5.71 -1.96 -19.48
C THR A 181 6.56 -2.90 -20.33
N SER A 182 6.60 -4.18 -19.98
CA SER A 182 6.70 -5.22 -21.01
C SER A 182 5.94 -6.49 -20.59
N SER A 183 4.73 -6.57 -21.16
CA SER A 183 4.03 -7.77 -21.63
C SER A 183 4.14 -9.05 -20.78
N THR A 184 3.09 -9.35 -20.02
CA THR A 184 2.19 -10.49 -20.27
C THR A 184 0.91 -10.33 -19.44
N ARG A 185 -0.21 -10.70 -20.04
CA ARG A 185 -1.59 -10.54 -19.55
C ARG A 185 -1.81 -11.18 -18.16
N THR A 186 -1.93 -10.36 -17.12
CA THR A 186 -2.85 -10.59 -16.00
C THR A 186 -3.31 -9.22 -15.50
N ALA A 187 -4.31 -8.65 -16.17
CA ALA A 187 -5.07 -7.55 -15.61
C ALA A 187 -5.84 -8.12 -14.40
N PHE A 188 -5.45 -7.76 -13.19
CA PHE A 188 -6.39 -7.87 -12.07
C PHE A 188 -7.55 -6.92 -12.37
N PRO A 189 -8.81 -7.35 -12.25
CA PRO A 189 -9.94 -6.45 -12.39
C PRO A 189 -9.94 -5.51 -11.18
N MET A 190 -9.30 -4.34 -11.30
CA MET A 190 -9.72 -3.17 -10.56
C MET A 190 -10.95 -2.64 -11.31
N GLU A 191 -12.12 -3.13 -10.96
CA GLU A 191 -13.37 -2.48 -11.32
C GLU A 191 -13.34 -1.05 -10.74
N SER A 192 -12.99 -0.10 -11.59
CA SER A 192 -13.32 1.30 -11.43
C SER A 192 -14.82 1.48 -11.70
N GLY A 193 -15.65 0.97 -10.80
CA GLY A 193 -17.06 1.28 -10.72
C GLY A 193 -17.27 2.21 -9.53
N LEU A 194 -17.35 3.50 -9.81
CA LEU A 194 -18.00 4.46 -8.91
C LEU A 194 -19.52 4.29 -9.01
#